data_AF-A0A534PIK7-F1
#
_entry.id   AF-A0A534PIK7-F1
#
_cell.length_a   1.000
_cell.length_b   1.000
_cell.length_c   1.000
_cell.angle_alpha   90.00
_cell.angle_beta   90.00
_cell.angle_gamma   90.00
#
_symmetry.space_group_name_H-M   'P 1'
#
loop_
_entity.id
_entity.type
_entity.pdbx_description
1 polymer ?
#
loop_
_entity_poly.entity_id
_entity_poly.type
_entity_poly.pdbx_seq_one_letter_code
_entity_poly.pdbx_strand_id
1 'polypeptide(L)'
;MEAVLVPVLVLVAGVGLVLVLVRVVDRGLACVVDARLRDQLLRASKSVCLNIAEAVGRLSDADRKRVYAIARGECCEAAAAIDIARAAAECDSARGRTA
;
A
#
# COMPACT_ATOMS: atom_id res chain seq x y z
N MET A 1 26.64 -7.58 -15.69
CA MET A 1 25.99 -7.99 -14.43
C MET A 1 24.87 -7.02 -14.01
N GLU A 2 24.95 -5.73 -14.36
CA GLU A 2 23.91 -4.70 -14.10
C GLU A 2 22.55 -4.97 -14.77
N ALA A 3 22.53 -5.52 -16.00
CA ALA A 3 21.31 -5.67 -16.80
C ALA A 3 20.26 -6.66 -16.23
N VAL A 4 20.65 -7.54 -15.31
CA VAL A 4 19.74 -8.51 -14.65
C VAL A 4 19.42 -8.09 -13.20
N LEU A 5 20.30 -7.32 -12.56
CA LEU A 5 20.12 -6.87 -11.19
C LEU A 5 18.97 -5.86 -11.05
N VAL A 6 18.81 -4.97 -12.03
CA VAL A 6 17.75 -3.96 -12.04
C VAL A 6 16.34 -4.56 -12.13
N PRO A 7 16.03 -5.51 -13.05
CA PRO A 7 14.72 -6.16 -13.06
C PRO A 7 14.42 -6.99 -11.80
N VAL A 8 15.42 -7.65 -11.21
CA VAL A 8 15.26 -8.40 -9.95
C VAL A 8 14.98 -7.47 -8.76
N LEU A 9 15.74 -6.38 -8.62
CA LEU A 9 15.54 -5.40 -7.55
C LEU A 9 14.16 -4.74 -7.63
N VAL A 10 13.68 -4.47 -8.84
CA VAL A 10 12.36 -3.89 -9.07
C VAL A 10 11.23 -4.88 -8.77
N LEU A 11 11.41 -6.17 -9.11
CA LEU A 11 10.47 -7.23 -8.74
C LEU A 11 10.37 -7.37 -7.21
N VAL A 12 11.52 -7.35 -6.52
CA VAL A 12 11.58 -7.41 -5.05
C VAL A 12 10.92 -6.17 -4.41
N ALA A 13 11.10 -4.98 -4.99
CA ALA A 13 10.44 -3.76 -4.53
C ALA A 13 8.90 -3.84 -4.68
N GLY A 14 8.41 -4.38 -5.80
CA GLY A 14 6.99 -4.61 -6.03
C GLY A 14 6.40 -5.62 -5.04
N VAL A 15 7.03 -6.79 -4.86
CA VAL A 15 6.59 -7.83 -3.91
C VAL A 15 6.61 -7.31 -2.46
N GLY A 16 7.66 -6.58 -2.09
CA GLY A 16 7.75 -5.94 -0.77
C GLY A 16 6.60 -4.97 -0.51
N LEU A 17 6.26 -4.15 -1.51
CA LEU A 17 5.16 -3.19 -1.39
C LEU A 17 3.80 -3.88 -1.32
N VAL A 18 3.56 -4.94 -2.10
CA VAL A 18 2.33 -5.76 -1.99
C VAL A 18 2.18 -6.33 -0.59
N LEU A 19 3.26 -6.88 -0.01
CA LEU A 19 3.24 -7.44 1.33
C LEU A 19 2.99 -6.38 2.42
N VAL A 20 3.46 -5.14 2.25
CA VAL A 20 3.14 -4.04 3.16
C VAL A 20 1.68 -3.64 3.01
N LEU A 21 1.19 -3.50 1.77
CA LEU A 21 -0.20 -3.17 1.48
C LEU A 21 -1.17 -4.18 2.09
N VAL A 22 -0.93 -5.49 1.91
CA VAL A 22 -1.78 -6.55 2.50
C VAL A 22 -1.88 -6.37 4.02
N ARG A 23 -0.76 -6.10 4.70
CA ARG A 23 -0.76 -5.89 6.16
C ARG A 23 -1.48 -4.61 6.58
N VAL A 24 -1.39 -3.56 5.79
CA VAL A 24 -2.08 -2.28 6.04
C VAL A 24 -3.58 -2.47 5.88
N VAL A 25 -4.02 -3.09 4.78
CA VAL A 25 -5.44 -3.36 4.49
C VAL A 25 -6.06 -4.27 5.54
N ASP A 26 -5.41 -5.38 5.86
CA ASP A 26 -5.86 -6.37 6.86
C ASP A 26 -6.06 -5.72 8.25
N ARG A 27 -5.05 -4.99 8.72
CA ARG A 27 -5.10 -4.30 10.02
C ARG A 27 -6.13 -3.17 10.04
N GLY A 28 -6.27 -2.44 8.93
CA GLY A 28 -7.07 -1.22 8.85
C GLY A 28 -8.56 -1.50 8.66
N LEU A 29 -8.94 -2.30 7.65
CA LEU A 29 -10.36 -2.55 7.35
C LEU A 29 -11.10 -3.26 8.48
N ALA A 30 -10.38 -4.07 9.26
CA ALA A 30 -10.98 -4.77 10.38
C ALA A 30 -11.25 -3.81 11.57
N CYS A 31 -10.36 -2.85 11.88
CA CYS A 31 -10.52 -2.01 13.08
C CYS A 31 -11.11 -0.63 12.85
N VAL A 32 -10.83 0.05 11.72
CA VAL A 32 -11.25 1.46 11.54
C VAL A 32 -12.77 1.53 11.57
N VAL A 33 -13.41 2.39 12.36
CA VAL A 33 -14.86 2.46 12.51
C VAL A 33 -15.42 3.61 11.68
N ASP A 34 -14.67 4.72 11.57
CA ASP A 34 -15.07 5.86 10.76
C ASP A 34 -15.13 5.51 9.27
N ALA A 35 -16.26 5.84 8.64
CA ALA A 35 -16.53 5.48 7.26
C ALA A 35 -15.67 6.26 6.26
N ARG A 36 -15.27 7.51 6.58
CA ARG A 36 -14.46 8.34 5.70
C ARG A 36 -13.00 7.87 5.70
N LEU A 37 -12.46 7.50 6.86
CA LEU A 37 -11.14 6.91 6.99
C LEU A 37 -11.09 5.52 6.33
N ARG A 38 -12.14 4.71 6.44
CA ARG A 38 -12.27 3.46 5.68
C ARG A 38 -12.25 3.69 4.17
N ASP A 39 -12.98 4.69 3.67
CA ASP A 39 -12.97 5.03 2.24
C ASP A 39 -11.58 5.49 1.79
N GLN A 40 -10.94 6.37 2.56
CA GLN A 40 -9.58 6.83 2.27
C GLN A 40 -8.58 5.67 2.21
N LEU A 41 -8.63 4.77 3.21
CA LEU A 41 -7.82 3.55 3.24
C LEU A 41 -8.05 2.68 1.99
N LEU A 42 -9.30 2.46 1.61
CA LEU A 42 -9.65 1.65 0.42
C LEU A 42 -9.19 2.29 -0.88
N ARG A 43 -9.37 3.60 -1.03
CA ARG A 43 -8.96 4.34 -2.23
C ARG A 43 -7.45 4.34 -2.39
N ALA A 44 -6.72 4.67 -1.32
CA ALA A 44 -5.26 4.59 -1.31
C ALA A 44 -4.79 3.16 -1.63
N SER A 45 -5.41 2.14 -1.04
CA SER A 45 -5.04 0.73 -1.29
C SER A 45 -5.26 0.32 -2.74
N LYS A 46 -6.37 0.72 -3.37
CA LYS A 46 -6.61 0.51 -4.80
C LYS A 46 -5.58 1.23 -5.65
N SER A 47 -5.26 2.47 -5.30
CA SER A 47 -4.23 3.29 -5.97
C SER A 47 -2.86 2.61 -5.94
N VAL A 48 -2.46 2.02 -4.80
CA VAL A 48 -1.21 1.23 -4.70
C VAL A 48 -1.22 0.07 -5.71
N CYS A 49 -2.28 -0.74 -5.74
CA CYS A 49 -2.40 -1.87 -6.68
C CYS A 49 -2.31 -1.42 -8.14
N LEU A 50 -3.01 -0.34 -8.51
CA LEU A 50 -3.03 0.19 -9.87
C LEU A 50 -1.64 0.72 -10.28
N ASN A 51 -0.97 1.47 -9.41
CA ASN A 51 0.37 1.97 -9.68
C ASN A 51 1.41 0.82 -9.77
N ILE A 52 1.30 -0.23 -8.95
CA ILE A 52 2.18 -1.41 -9.10
C ILE A 52 1.97 -2.07 -10.47
N ALA A 53 0.72 -2.29 -10.88
CA ALA A 53 0.42 -2.87 -12.19
C ALA A 53 0.93 -2.00 -13.34
N GLU A 54 0.76 -0.67 -13.23
CA GLU A 54 1.30 0.28 -14.19
C GLU A 54 2.83 0.22 -14.26
N ALA A 55 3.51 0.18 -13.11
CA ALA A 55 4.97 0.10 -13.03
C ALA A 55 5.50 -1.17 -13.71
N VAL A 56 4.82 -2.31 -13.55
CA VAL A 56 5.17 -3.58 -14.24
C VAL A 56 5.08 -3.42 -15.76
N GLY A 57 4.15 -2.62 -16.27
CA GLY A 57 4.00 -2.34 -17.70
C GLY A 57 5.00 -1.32 -18.27
N ARG A 58 5.77 -0.60 -17.44
CA ARG A 58 6.72 0.42 -17.92
C ARG A 58 8.00 -0.18 -18.46
N LEU A 59 8.37 0.23 -19.67
CA LEU A 59 9.60 -0.22 -20.35
C LEU A 59 10.86 0.44 -19.79
N SER A 60 10.83 1.74 -19.53
CA SER A 60 12.00 2.45 -19.01
C SER A 60 12.15 2.25 -17.50
N ASP A 61 13.39 2.04 -17.05
CA ASP A 61 13.69 1.85 -15.63
C ASP A 61 13.38 3.10 -14.80
N ALA A 62 13.61 4.28 -15.37
CA ALA A 62 13.36 5.56 -14.69
C ALA A 62 11.85 5.76 -14.44
N ASP A 63 11.02 5.52 -15.47
CA ASP A 63 9.56 5.64 -15.35
C ASP A 63 9.00 4.57 -14.40
N ARG A 64 9.47 3.31 -14.53
CA ARG A 64 9.10 2.23 -13.62
C ARG A 64 9.41 2.57 -12.15
N LYS A 65 10.62 3.07 -11.86
CA LYS A 65 11.01 3.49 -10.50
C LYS A 65 10.13 4.64 -9.99
N ARG A 66 9.78 5.60 -10.85
CA ARG A 66 8.88 6.71 -10.51
C ARG A 66 7.51 6.20 -10.11
N VAL A 67 6.90 5.32 -10.89
CA VAL A 67 5.56 4.77 -10.59
C VAL A 67 5.57 3.93 -9.31
N TYR A 68 6.60 3.12 -9.07
CA TYR A 68 6.76 2.43 -7.77
C TYR A 68 6.90 3.39 -6.59
N ALA A 69 7.56 4.54 -6.77
CA ALA A 69 7.66 5.55 -5.72
C ALA A 69 6.30 6.18 -5.37
N ILE A 70 5.43 6.38 -6.38
CA ILE A 70 4.04 6.81 -6.17
C ILE A 70 3.28 5.75 -5.38
N ALA A 71 3.33 4.48 -5.82
CA ALA A 71 2.69 3.37 -5.11
C ALA A 71 3.14 3.27 -3.65
N ARG A 72 4.42 3.54 -3.36
CA ARG A 72 4.92 3.60 -1.98
C ARG A 72 4.32 4.76 -1.20
N GLY A 73 4.20 5.96 -1.79
CA GLY A 73 3.56 7.12 -1.16
C GLY A 73 2.11 6.83 -0.77
N GLU A 74 1.34 6.27 -1.69
CA GLU A 74 -0.06 5.88 -1.46
C GLU A 74 -0.19 4.82 -0.35
N CYS A 75 0.79 3.91 -0.24
CA CYS A 75 0.83 2.94 0.86
C CYS A 75 1.10 3.62 2.22
N CYS A 76 1.94 4.66 2.26
CA CYS A 76 2.13 5.48 3.45
C CYS A 76 0.85 6.25 3.82
N GLU A 77 0.10 6.77 2.86
CA GLU A 77 -1.19 7.41 3.12
C GLU A 77 -2.21 6.44 3.71
N ALA A 78 -2.29 5.23 3.15
CA ALA A 78 -3.13 4.16 3.69
C ALA A 78 -2.77 3.82 5.15
N ALA A 79 -1.48 3.73 5.48
CA ALA A 79 -1.02 3.52 6.85
C ALA A 79 -1.38 4.71 7.77
N ALA A 80 -1.20 5.94 7.29
CA ALA A 80 -1.54 7.14 8.04
C ALA A 80 -3.04 7.22 8.38
N ALA A 81 -3.93 6.78 7.47
CA ALA A 81 -5.36 6.72 7.75
C ALA A 81 -5.69 5.81 8.97
N ILE A 82 -4.95 4.70 9.12
CA ILE A 82 -5.09 3.79 10.27
C ILE A 82 -4.56 4.44 11.54
N ASP A 83 -3.42 5.11 11.46
CA ASP A 83 -2.81 5.79 12.61
C ASP A 83 -3.69 6.94 13.10
N ILE A 84 -4.31 7.70 12.19
CA ILE A 84 -5.33 8.72 12.51
C ILE A 84 -6.53 8.09 13.21
N ALA A 85 -7.09 6.99 12.66
CA ALA A 85 -8.21 6.31 13.28
C ALA A 85 -7.88 5.81 14.69
N ARG A 86 -6.68 5.29 14.92
CA ARG A 86 -6.22 4.89 16.26
C ARG A 86 -6.10 6.07 17.21
N ALA A 87 -5.50 7.18 16.77
CA ALA A 87 -5.35 8.39 17.57
C ALA A 87 -6.69 9.02 17.94
N ALA A 88 -7.69 8.92 17.06
CA ALA A 88 -9.05 9.39 17.28
C ALA A 88 -9.92 8.42 18.12
N ALA A 89 -9.39 7.28 18.56
CA ALA A 89 -10.15 6.19 19.19
C ALA A 89 -11.27 5.61 18.28
N GLU A 90 -11.10 5.74 16.97
CA GLU A 90 -11.96 5.22 15.92
C GLU A 90 -11.44 3.89 15.36
N CYS A 91 -10.54 3.19 16.05
CA CYS A 91 -10.14 1.81 15.71
C CYS A 91 -10.55 0.83 16.81
N ASP A 92 -11.46 -0.08 16.49
CA ASP A 92 -11.89 -1.15 17.39
C ASP A 92 -10.92 -2.34 17.28
N SER A 93 -10.01 -2.44 18.25
CA SER A 93 -9.02 -3.52 18.33
C SER A 93 -9.64 -4.90 18.53
N ALA A 94 -10.92 -5.00 18.93
CA ALA A 94 -11.60 -6.28 19.08
C ALA A 94 -12.04 -6.88 17.73
N ARG A 95 -12.37 -6.04 16.74
CA ARG A 95 -12.79 -6.49 15.39
C ARG A 95 -11.65 -7.07 14.56
N GLY A 96 -10.40 -6.68 14.84
CA GLY A 96 -9.19 -7.12 14.12
C GLY A 96 -8.68 -8.52 14.43
N ARG A 97 -9.27 -9.26 15.38
CA ARG A 97 -8.77 -10.59 15.83
C ARG A 97 -9.63 -11.78 15.39
N THR A 98 -10.72 -11.53 14.69
CA THR A 98 -11.75 -12.53 14.35
C THR A 98 -11.80 -12.92 12.87
N ALA A 99 -10.84 -12.47 12.06
CA ALA A 99 -10.74 -12.81 10.64
C ALA A 99 -9.53 -13.74 10.39
#